data_AF-A0A962XK30-F1
#
_entry.id   AF-A0A962XK30-F1
#
_cell.length_a   1.000
_cell.length_b   1.000
_cell.length_c   1.000
_cell.angle_alpha   90.00
_cell.angle_beta   90.00
_cell.angle_gamma   90.00
#
_symmetry.space_group_name_H-M   'P 1'
#
loop_
_entity.id
_entity.type
_entity.pdbx_description
1 polymer ?
#
loop_
_entity_poly.entity_id
_entity_poly.type
_entity_poly.pdbx_seq_one_letter_code
_entity_poly.pdbx_strand_id
1 'polypeptide(L)'
;ARRPAGLGHYLAEIPFGQQVQPAAPLSTAWQARAGQRWLVVNEDAQSIPLIQGTALPRFALDVVDGLPGYLFATAIHTGSQIVDPAGSDTLARMFLKIPVNFGRDLNDVVIETRDGEEWVRYGSTLFRPQASVPVLPAGDSAVAIGSEGFAEWRKLPVGGTVAITGASAWKLYDADLKLLASGTGNGSAHVEAMGAYLLLYGAPNAAITLTLAAAK
;
A
#
# COMPACT_ATOMS: atom_id res chain seq x y z
N ALA A 1 1.99 12.05 29.53
CA ALA A 1 2.76 13.13 30.17
C ALA A 1 1.86 14.36 30.32
N ARG A 2 1.85 14.99 31.49
CA ARG A 2 1.02 16.17 31.76
C ARG A 2 1.81 17.44 31.47
N ARG A 3 1.23 18.36 30.71
CA ARG A 3 1.87 19.63 30.34
C ARG A 3 0.87 20.79 30.33
N PRO A 4 1.30 22.04 30.61
CA PRO A 4 0.46 23.22 30.39
C PRO A 4 -0.02 23.28 28.93
N ALA A 5 -1.26 23.71 28.73
CA ALA A 5 -1.90 23.83 27.42
C ALA A 5 -2.73 25.12 27.32
N GLY A 6 -3.07 25.51 26.09
CA GLY A 6 -3.77 26.77 25.81
C GLY A 6 -2.96 27.98 26.29
N LEU A 7 -3.61 28.95 26.94
CA LEU A 7 -2.97 30.13 27.55
C LEU A 7 -2.25 29.84 28.89
N GLY A 8 -1.95 28.57 29.18
CA GLY A 8 -1.28 28.16 30.42
C GLY A 8 -2.21 27.97 31.63
N HIS A 9 -3.52 28.14 31.45
CA HIS A 9 -4.53 27.94 32.52
C HIS A 9 -5.05 26.50 32.61
N TYR A 10 -4.68 25.62 31.67
CA TYR A 10 -5.08 24.21 31.65
C TYR A 10 -3.87 23.29 31.69
N LEU A 11 -4.02 22.13 32.33
CA LEU A 11 -3.12 21.01 32.18
C LEU A 11 -3.75 20.01 31.20
N ALA A 12 -3.04 19.68 30.14
CA ALA A 12 -3.42 18.61 29.23
C ALA A 12 -2.61 17.35 29.51
N GLU A 13 -3.26 16.21 29.40
CA GLU A 13 -2.64 14.89 29.49
C GLU A 13 -2.97 14.11 28.22
N ILE A 14 -1.94 13.60 27.56
CA ILE A 14 -2.08 12.73 26.39
C ILE A 14 -1.56 11.35 26.77
N PRO A 15 -2.45 10.34 26.89
CA PRO A 15 -2.04 8.94 26.99
C PRO A 15 -1.34 8.53 25.69
N PHE A 16 -0.16 7.94 25.79
CA PHE A 16 0.65 7.56 24.61
C PHE A 16 0.44 6.12 24.17
N GLY A 17 -0.07 5.27 25.06
CA GLY A 17 -0.10 3.83 24.83
C GLY A 17 -1.05 3.12 25.77
N GLN A 18 -1.31 1.87 25.43
CA GLN A 18 -2.03 0.90 26.22
C GLN A 18 -1.12 -0.31 26.37
N GLN A 19 -1.01 -0.85 27.57
CA GLN A 19 -0.33 -2.13 27.76
C GLN A 19 -1.20 -3.25 27.18
N VAL A 20 -0.60 -4.10 26.35
CA VAL A 20 -1.25 -5.25 25.73
C VAL A 20 -0.54 -6.51 26.20
N GLN A 21 -1.32 -7.52 26.58
CA GLN A 21 -0.77 -8.83 26.94
C GLN A 21 -0.67 -9.70 25.67
N PRO A 22 0.33 -10.59 25.58
CA PRO A 22 0.40 -11.62 24.56
C PRO A 22 -0.93 -12.37 24.38
N ALA A 23 -1.26 -12.71 23.14
CA ALA A 23 -2.45 -13.48 22.80
C ALA A 23 -2.08 -14.91 22.37
N ALA A 24 -3.10 -15.72 22.06
CA ALA A 24 -2.91 -17.03 21.46
C ALA A 24 -2.16 -16.91 20.12
N PRO A 25 -1.40 -17.93 19.68
CA PRO A 25 -0.71 -17.90 18.41
C PRO A 25 -1.63 -17.58 17.22
N LEU A 26 -1.07 -16.93 16.20
CA LEU A 26 -1.76 -16.63 14.94
C LEU A 26 -2.33 -17.91 14.31
N SER A 27 -3.48 -17.82 13.64
CA SER A 27 -3.99 -18.92 12.82
C SER A 27 -3.04 -19.20 11.64
N THR A 28 -3.15 -20.36 11.01
CA THR A 28 -2.34 -20.71 9.83
C THR A 28 -2.49 -19.71 8.70
N ALA A 29 -3.71 -19.17 8.49
CA ALA A 29 -3.96 -18.16 7.47
C ALA A 29 -3.17 -16.87 7.76
N TRP A 30 -3.19 -16.38 9.00
CA TRP A 30 -2.42 -15.19 9.37
C TRP A 30 -0.92 -15.41 9.38
N GLN A 31 -0.45 -16.60 9.75
CA GLN A 31 0.97 -16.96 9.64
C GLN A 31 1.45 -16.90 8.18
N ALA A 32 0.64 -17.37 7.23
CA ALA A 32 0.98 -17.33 5.80
C ALA A 32 1.03 -15.90 5.22
N ARG A 33 0.27 -14.97 5.83
CA ARG A 33 0.22 -13.55 5.43
C ARG A 33 1.31 -12.69 6.09
N ALA A 34 1.84 -13.11 7.23
CA ALA A 34 2.93 -12.38 7.88
C ALA A 34 4.16 -12.33 6.96
N GLY A 35 4.74 -11.14 6.78
CA GLY A 35 5.84 -10.89 5.85
C GLY A 35 5.40 -10.61 4.41
N GLN A 36 4.14 -10.82 4.05
CA GLN A 36 3.63 -10.48 2.72
C GLN A 36 3.45 -8.97 2.56
N ARG A 37 3.39 -8.53 1.29
CA ARG A 37 3.29 -7.12 0.90
C ARG A 37 2.23 -6.95 -0.18
N TRP A 38 1.55 -5.81 -0.13
CA TRP A 38 0.50 -5.44 -1.09
C TRP A 38 0.73 -4.01 -1.59
N LEU A 39 0.33 -3.70 -2.82
CA LEU A 39 0.52 -2.39 -3.45
C LEU A 39 -0.81 -1.65 -3.59
N VAL A 40 -0.80 -0.34 -3.35
CA VAL A 40 -2.01 0.49 -3.35
C VAL A 40 -2.62 0.60 -4.74
N VAL A 41 -3.94 0.53 -4.87
CA VAL A 41 -4.62 0.58 -6.18
C VAL A 41 -5.66 1.70 -6.32
N ASN A 42 -6.17 2.24 -5.21
CA ASN A 42 -7.25 3.22 -5.22
C ASN A 42 -6.83 4.58 -4.63
N GLU A 43 -5.53 4.86 -4.60
CA GLU A 43 -5.01 6.15 -4.18
C GLU A 43 -4.99 7.14 -5.33
N ASP A 44 -5.18 8.43 -5.06
CA ASP A 44 -5.16 9.44 -6.10
C ASP A 44 -3.73 9.69 -6.60
N ALA A 45 -3.56 9.87 -7.92
CA ALA A 45 -2.25 10.10 -8.53
C ALA A 45 -1.54 11.37 -8.00
N GLN A 46 -2.31 12.36 -7.51
CA GLN A 46 -1.84 13.62 -6.94
C GLN A 46 -1.77 13.60 -5.42
N SER A 47 -1.99 12.45 -4.77
CA SER A 47 -1.86 12.35 -3.33
C SER A 47 -0.45 12.70 -2.87
N ILE A 48 -0.37 13.47 -1.79
CA ILE A 48 0.90 13.99 -1.24
C ILE A 48 1.94 12.86 -1.05
N PRO A 49 1.60 11.71 -0.45
CA PRO A 49 2.58 10.64 -0.26
C PRO A 49 3.16 10.10 -1.57
N LEU A 50 2.35 10.01 -2.63
CA LEU A 50 2.78 9.50 -3.93
C LEU A 50 3.50 10.53 -4.80
N ILE A 51 3.27 11.84 -4.63
CA ILE A 51 4.00 12.89 -5.37
C ILE A 51 5.31 13.26 -4.69
N GLN A 52 5.36 13.24 -3.36
CA GLN A 52 6.58 13.56 -2.62
C GLN A 52 7.49 12.34 -2.44
N GLY A 53 6.99 11.12 -2.67
CA GLY A 53 7.74 9.88 -2.47
C GLY A 53 8.15 9.66 -1.01
N THR A 54 7.40 10.26 -0.07
CA THR A 54 7.71 10.25 1.37
C THR A 54 7.24 8.97 2.06
N ALA A 55 6.36 8.21 1.42
CA ALA A 55 5.91 6.91 1.87
C ALA A 55 5.92 5.91 0.71
N LEU A 56 6.14 4.64 1.04
CA LEU A 56 6.12 3.57 0.07
C LEU A 56 4.66 3.27 -0.29
N PRO A 57 4.31 3.07 -1.57
CA PRO A 57 2.96 2.79 -2.06
C PRO A 57 2.50 1.36 -1.74
N ARG A 58 2.71 0.92 -0.50
CA ARG A 58 2.50 -0.45 -0.05
C ARG A 58 1.80 -0.55 1.29
N PHE A 59 1.19 -1.70 1.49
CA PHE A 59 0.75 -2.22 2.78
C PHE A 59 1.63 -3.42 3.18
N ALA A 60 1.95 -3.52 4.46
CA ALA A 60 2.74 -4.60 5.05
C ALA A 60 2.07 -5.15 6.31
N LEU A 61 2.09 -6.47 6.45
CA LEU A 61 1.79 -7.17 7.70
C LEU A 61 3.05 -7.86 8.20
N ASP A 62 3.42 -7.57 9.43
CA ASP A 62 4.56 -8.17 10.10
C ASP A 62 4.16 -8.70 11.48
N VAL A 63 4.93 -9.63 12.04
CA VAL A 63 4.75 -10.06 13.43
C VAL A 63 5.25 -8.96 14.39
N VAL A 64 4.68 -8.91 15.58
CA VAL A 64 5.14 -8.00 16.64
C VAL A 64 6.07 -8.74 17.60
N ASP A 65 7.33 -8.34 17.65
CA ASP A 65 8.30 -8.91 18.58
C ASP A 65 7.85 -8.73 20.04
N GLY A 66 7.82 -9.84 20.78
CA GLY A 66 7.40 -9.85 22.19
C GLY A 66 5.88 -9.77 22.42
N LEU A 67 5.06 -9.72 21.36
CA LEU A 67 3.60 -9.68 21.46
C LEU A 67 2.95 -10.69 20.49
N PRO A 68 3.12 -12.00 20.72
CA PRO A 68 2.59 -13.03 19.84
C PRO A 68 1.06 -12.96 19.78
N GLY A 69 0.50 -13.40 18.65
CA GLY A 69 -0.93 -13.39 18.38
C GLY A 69 -1.45 -12.09 17.78
N TYR A 70 -0.62 -11.06 17.64
CA TYR A 70 -0.97 -9.80 16.99
C TYR A 70 -0.10 -9.56 15.76
N LEU A 71 -0.56 -8.65 14.89
CA LEU A 71 0.15 -8.24 13.69
C LEU A 71 0.40 -6.74 13.69
N PHE A 72 1.49 -6.32 13.06
CA PHE A 72 1.83 -4.93 12.81
C PHE A 72 1.46 -4.57 11.37
N ALA A 73 0.45 -3.70 11.22
CA ALA A 73 -0.03 -3.21 9.94
C ALA A 73 0.60 -1.86 9.63
N THR A 74 1.29 -1.73 8.49
CA THR A 74 1.89 -0.48 8.03
C THR A 74 1.40 -0.15 6.63
N ALA A 75 1.01 1.11 6.38
CA ALA A 75 0.45 1.56 5.11
C ALA A 75 0.95 2.96 4.72
N ILE A 76 0.57 3.40 3.52
CA ILE A 76 0.97 4.68 2.93
C ILE A 76 0.40 5.94 3.66
N HIS A 77 -0.84 5.91 4.17
CA HIS A 77 -1.52 7.11 4.72
C HIS A 77 -1.57 7.15 6.25
N THR A 78 -1.66 5.99 6.87
CA THR A 78 -1.86 5.85 8.30
C THR A 78 -0.58 5.36 8.94
N GLY A 79 -0.24 5.92 10.10
CA GLY A 79 0.83 5.37 10.92
C GLY A 79 0.63 3.88 11.19
N SER A 80 1.73 3.18 11.43
CA SER A 80 1.68 1.76 11.74
C SER A 80 0.84 1.51 12.99
N GLN A 81 0.05 0.43 12.99
CA GLN A 81 -0.76 0.04 14.14
C GLN A 81 -0.65 -1.46 14.41
N ILE A 82 -0.90 -1.86 15.65
CA ILE A 82 -1.08 -3.26 16.02
C ILE A 82 -2.55 -3.62 15.81
N VAL A 83 -2.82 -4.77 15.18
CA VAL A 83 -4.18 -5.31 14.97
C VAL A 83 -4.32 -6.69 15.61
N ASP A 84 -5.54 -7.00 16.00
CA ASP A 84 -5.92 -8.28 16.63
C ASP A 84 -6.65 -9.19 15.62
N PRO A 85 -5.98 -10.23 15.08
CA PRO A 85 -6.57 -11.20 14.18
C PRO A 85 -7.45 -12.26 14.87
N ALA A 86 -7.61 -12.23 16.20
CA ALA A 86 -8.32 -13.28 16.91
C ALA A 86 -9.78 -13.43 16.45
N GLY A 87 -10.18 -14.68 16.26
CA GLY A 87 -11.56 -15.05 15.93
C GLY A 87 -11.99 -14.80 14.48
N SER A 88 -11.08 -14.47 13.55
CA SER A 88 -11.38 -14.44 12.12
C SER A 88 -10.12 -14.63 11.28
N ASP A 89 -10.18 -15.42 10.22
CA ASP A 89 -9.08 -15.57 9.25
C ASP A 89 -9.07 -14.47 8.19
N THR A 90 -10.04 -13.55 8.19
CA THR A 90 -10.17 -12.49 7.17
C THR A 90 -10.31 -11.08 7.75
N LEU A 91 -10.40 -10.95 9.07
CA LEU A 91 -10.53 -9.66 9.75
C LEU A 91 -9.57 -9.60 10.94
N ALA A 92 -8.59 -8.70 10.89
CA ALA A 92 -7.81 -8.30 12.05
C ALA A 92 -8.27 -6.91 12.52
N ARG A 93 -8.74 -6.84 13.76
CA ARG A 93 -9.47 -5.68 14.28
C ARG A 93 -8.53 -4.63 14.85
N MET A 94 -8.90 -3.37 14.71
CA MET A 94 -8.46 -2.35 15.65
C MET A 94 -9.03 -2.68 17.04
N PHE A 95 -8.18 -2.65 18.07
CA PHE A 95 -8.58 -3.03 19.43
C PHE A 95 -8.03 -2.09 20.52
N LEU A 96 -7.06 -1.24 20.18
CA LEU A 96 -6.49 -0.28 21.11
C LEU A 96 -7.53 0.79 21.46
N LYS A 97 -7.60 1.14 22.74
CA LYS A 97 -8.54 2.13 23.30
C LYS A 97 -7.79 3.29 23.93
N ILE A 98 -6.74 3.77 23.26
CA ILE A 98 -5.93 4.88 23.76
C ILE A 98 -6.72 6.18 23.58
N PRO A 99 -7.05 6.92 24.65
CA PRO A 99 -7.86 8.12 24.51
C PRO A 99 -7.18 9.22 23.68
N VAL A 100 -8.01 10.09 23.12
CA VAL A 100 -7.63 11.31 22.40
C VAL A 100 -6.91 11.03 21.08
N ASN A 101 -5.58 10.93 21.07
CA ASN A 101 -4.80 11.02 19.83
C ASN A 101 -4.45 9.64 19.27
N PHE A 102 -3.81 8.79 20.09
CA PHE A 102 -3.19 7.55 19.63
C PHE A 102 -4.16 6.35 19.47
N GLY A 103 -5.46 6.57 19.68
CA GLY A 103 -6.51 5.59 19.39
C GLY A 103 -7.63 6.10 18.49
N ARG A 104 -7.50 7.29 17.91
CA ARG A 104 -8.55 7.93 17.08
C ARG A 104 -8.61 7.38 15.66
N ASP A 105 -7.43 7.25 15.03
CA ASP A 105 -7.28 6.97 13.60
C ASP A 105 -6.83 5.53 13.34
N LEU A 106 -7.46 4.59 14.05
CA LEU A 106 -7.20 3.16 13.91
C LEU A 106 -8.10 2.56 12.81
N ASN A 107 -7.66 1.44 12.24
CA ASN A 107 -8.34 0.78 11.13
C ASN A 107 -8.30 -0.74 11.29
N ASP A 108 -9.36 -1.40 10.86
CA ASP A 108 -9.33 -2.85 10.65
C ASP A 108 -8.50 -3.19 9.40
N VAL A 109 -7.89 -4.37 9.43
CA VAL A 109 -7.33 -5.05 8.24
C VAL A 109 -8.32 -6.09 7.80
N VAL A 110 -8.84 -5.92 6.59
CA VAL A 110 -9.81 -6.83 5.97
C VAL A 110 -9.16 -7.50 4.77
N ILE A 111 -9.23 -8.83 4.72
CA ILE A 111 -8.79 -9.62 3.57
C ILE A 111 -9.97 -9.78 2.61
N GLU A 112 -9.79 -9.36 1.36
CA GLU A 112 -10.76 -9.50 0.28
C GLU A 112 -10.24 -10.48 -0.76
N THR A 113 -11.02 -11.52 -1.09
CA THR A 113 -10.68 -12.38 -2.22
C THR A 113 -11.19 -11.77 -3.52
N ARG A 114 -10.30 -11.48 -4.45
CA ARG A 114 -10.61 -10.93 -5.78
C ARG A 114 -9.85 -11.75 -6.82
N ASP A 115 -10.58 -12.35 -7.75
CA ASP A 115 -10.03 -13.22 -8.81
C ASP A 115 -9.10 -14.33 -8.29
N GLY A 116 -9.43 -14.88 -7.11
CA GLY A 116 -8.64 -15.93 -6.45
C GLY A 116 -7.42 -15.42 -5.68
N GLU A 117 -7.19 -14.11 -5.62
CA GLU A 117 -6.09 -13.51 -4.89
C GLU A 117 -6.56 -12.80 -3.62
N GLU A 118 -5.72 -12.78 -2.58
CA GLU A 118 -5.99 -12.06 -1.34
C GLU A 118 -5.51 -10.62 -1.44
N TRP A 119 -6.47 -9.70 -1.56
CA TRP A 119 -6.27 -8.27 -1.48
C TRP A 119 -6.49 -7.82 -0.03
N VAL A 120 -5.95 -6.65 0.29
CA VAL A 120 -6.10 -6.08 1.64
C VAL A 120 -6.83 -4.75 1.55
N ARG A 121 -7.88 -4.60 2.34
CA ARG A 121 -8.45 -3.30 2.67
C ARG A 121 -7.99 -2.88 4.06
N TYR A 122 -7.51 -1.65 4.15
CA TYR A 122 -7.08 -1.02 5.39
C TYR A 122 -7.62 0.40 5.43
N GLY A 123 -8.63 0.61 6.29
CA GLY A 123 -9.49 1.78 6.20
C GLY A 123 -10.20 1.85 4.83
N SER A 124 -10.13 3.00 4.17
CA SER A 124 -10.65 3.19 2.81
C SER A 124 -9.68 2.76 1.70
N THR A 125 -8.45 2.38 2.05
CA THR A 125 -7.41 2.08 1.05
C THR A 125 -7.43 0.59 0.71
N LEU A 126 -7.34 0.28 -0.58
CA LEU A 126 -7.31 -1.06 -1.13
C LEU A 126 -5.93 -1.34 -1.74
N PHE A 127 -5.43 -2.54 -1.47
CA PHE A 127 -4.12 -3.01 -1.90
C PHE A 127 -4.21 -4.38 -2.56
N ARG A 128 -3.55 -4.53 -3.71
CA ARG A 128 -3.40 -5.81 -4.42
C ARG A 128 -2.15 -6.57 -3.95
N PRO A 129 -2.07 -7.90 -4.05
CA PRO A 129 -0.84 -8.61 -3.72
C PRO A 129 0.33 -8.13 -4.60
N GLN A 130 1.49 -7.88 -3.96
CA GLN A 130 2.70 -7.46 -4.67
C GLN A 130 3.34 -8.64 -5.43
N ALA A 131 3.25 -9.85 -4.88
CA ALA A 131 3.87 -11.05 -5.45
C ALA A 131 3.32 -11.42 -6.84
N SER A 132 2.09 -11.03 -7.14
CA SER A 132 1.40 -11.37 -8.38
C SER A 132 1.26 -10.20 -9.36
N VAL A 133 2.00 -9.11 -9.15
CA VAL A 133 2.01 -7.98 -10.08
C VAL A 133 2.38 -8.47 -11.49
N PRO A 134 1.51 -8.26 -12.51
CA PRO A 134 1.79 -8.70 -13.85
C PRO A 134 3.07 -8.08 -14.41
N VAL A 135 3.87 -8.90 -15.08
CA VAL A 135 5.07 -8.46 -15.77
C VAL A 135 4.68 -7.75 -17.07
N LEU A 136 5.30 -6.61 -17.36
CA LEU A 136 5.21 -5.95 -18.66
C LEU A 136 6.16 -6.65 -19.64
N PRO A 137 5.67 -7.35 -20.69
CA PRO A 137 6.55 -7.95 -21.67
C PRO A 137 7.27 -6.87 -22.48
N ALA A 138 8.42 -7.22 -23.07
CA ALA A 138 9.09 -6.35 -24.03
C ALA A 138 8.23 -6.17 -25.29
N GLY A 139 8.32 -4.99 -25.91
CA GLY A 139 7.48 -4.60 -27.04
C GLY A 139 6.14 -4.03 -26.61
N ASP A 140 5.15 -4.12 -27.50
CA ASP A 140 3.84 -3.51 -27.31
C ASP A 140 2.95 -4.31 -26.36
N SER A 141 2.16 -3.59 -25.57
CA SER A 141 1.19 -4.14 -24.62
C SER A 141 0.02 -3.20 -24.42
N ALA A 142 -1.13 -3.76 -24.07
CA ALA A 142 -2.30 -3.01 -23.63
C ALA A 142 -2.63 -3.38 -22.18
N VAL A 143 -2.85 -2.36 -21.35
CA VAL A 143 -3.29 -2.50 -19.97
C VAL A 143 -4.68 -1.90 -19.86
N ALA A 144 -5.65 -2.72 -19.48
CA ALA A 144 -7.02 -2.26 -19.23
C ALA A 144 -7.15 -1.75 -17.79
N ILE A 145 -7.76 -0.58 -17.62
CA ILE A 145 -8.24 -0.11 -16.33
C ILE A 145 -9.60 -0.74 -16.08
N GLY A 146 -9.76 -1.44 -14.95
CA GLY A 146 -11.01 -2.08 -14.58
C GLY A 146 -12.18 -1.09 -14.47
N SER A 147 -13.40 -1.63 -14.40
CA SER A 147 -14.63 -0.83 -14.27
C SER A 147 -14.71 -0.05 -12.95
N GLU A 148 -13.97 -0.46 -11.92
CA GLU A 148 -13.82 0.27 -10.66
C GLU A 148 -12.88 1.49 -10.77
N GLY A 149 -12.10 1.61 -11.86
CA GLY A 149 -11.17 2.72 -12.07
C GLY A 149 -9.89 2.66 -11.25
N PHE A 150 -9.56 1.49 -10.67
CA PHE A 150 -8.32 1.33 -9.92
C PHE A 150 -7.08 1.43 -10.80
N ALA A 151 -6.02 1.98 -10.22
CA ALA A 151 -4.73 2.08 -10.84
C ALA A 151 -4.10 0.69 -11.03
N GLU A 152 -3.41 0.52 -12.16
CA GLU A 152 -2.84 -0.75 -12.60
C GLU A 152 -1.33 -0.78 -12.40
N TRP A 153 -0.84 -1.82 -11.73
CA TRP A 153 0.59 -2.07 -11.55
C TRP A 153 1.13 -2.97 -12.65
N ARG A 154 2.35 -2.67 -13.12
CA ARG A 154 3.15 -3.55 -13.96
C ARG A 154 4.58 -3.63 -13.44
N LYS A 155 5.14 -4.84 -13.40
CA LYS A 155 6.55 -5.06 -13.06
C LYS A 155 7.39 -5.08 -14.33
N LEU A 156 8.47 -4.31 -14.37
CA LEU A 156 9.40 -4.29 -15.50
C LEU A 156 10.41 -5.43 -15.30
N PRO A 157 10.49 -6.41 -16.22
CA PRO A 157 11.38 -7.56 -16.07
C PRO A 157 12.85 -7.20 -16.38
N VAL A 158 13.08 -6.10 -17.09
CA VAL A 158 14.39 -5.61 -17.52
C VAL A 158 14.43 -4.09 -17.44
N GLY A 159 15.64 -3.52 -17.41
CA GLY A 159 15.84 -2.09 -17.64
C GLY A 159 15.48 -1.69 -19.07
N GLY A 160 15.11 -0.43 -19.27
CA GLY A 160 14.69 0.09 -20.56
C GLY A 160 13.82 1.33 -20.47
N THR A 161 13.27 1.71 -21.62
CA THR A 161 12.33 2.82 -21.76
C THR A 161 10.94 2.30 -22.05
N VAL A 162 9.95 2.74 -21.27
CA VAL A 162 8.53 2.47 -21.51
C VAL A 162 7.89 3.72 -22.12
N ALA A 163 7.37 3.62 -23.33
CA ALA A 163 6.45 4.61 -23.90
C ALA A 163 5.03 4.34 -23.39
N ILE A 164 4.28 5.39 -23.05
CA ILE A 164 2.99 5.32 -22.37
C ILE A 164 1.99 6.21 -23.13
N THR A 165 0.88 5.63 -23.58
CA THR A 165 -0.20 6.34 -24.30
C THR A 165 -1.57 5.97 -23.74
N GLY A 166 -2.44 6.96 -23.53
CA GLY A 166 -3.80 6.78 -23.04
C GLY A 166 -3.96 6.80 -21.52
N ALA A 167 -2.86 6.93 -20.77
CA ALA A 167 -2.91 7.10 -19.32
C ALA A 167 -3.37 8.52 -18.95
N SER A 168 -4.07 8.69 -17.82
CA SER A 168 -4.32 10.00 -17.21
C SER A 168 -3.15 10.46 -16.35
N ALA A 169 -2.43 9.52 -15.74
CA ALA A 169 -1.18 9.74 -15.03
C ALA A 169 -0.40 8.41 -14.94
N TRP A 170 0.89 8.51 -14.61
CA TRP A 170 1.73 7.35 -14.37
C TRP A 170 2.84 7.68 -13.37
N LYS A 171 3.33 6.65 -12.67
CA LYS A 171 4.45 6.72 -11.74
C LYS A 171 5.37 5.53 -11.94
N LEU A 172 6.66 5.79 -12.05
CA LEU A 172 7.71 4.78 -12.13
C LEU A 172 8.44 4.74 -10.80
N TYR A 173 8.59 3.53 -10.27
CA TYR A 173 9.32 3.24 -9.06
C TYR A 173 10.45 2.24 -9.34
N ASP A 174 11.52 2.29 -8.54
CA ASP A 174 12.51 1.21 -8.52
C ASP A 174 11.99 -0.05 -7.83
N ALA A 175 12.85 -1.06 -7.69
CA ALA A 175 12.50 -2.33 -7.05
C ALA A 175 12.15 -2.19 -5.56
N ASP A 176 12.65 -1.14 -4.90
CA ASP A 176 12.40 -0.82 -3.49
C ASP A 176 11.19 0.12 -3.30
N LEU A 177 10.49 0.42 -4.39
CA LEU A 177 9.34 1.33 -4.46
C LEU A 177 9.68 2.80 -4.17
N LYS A 178 10.93 3.21 -4.40
CA LYS A 178 11.29 4.63 -4.43
C LYS A 178 10.85 5.24 -5.75
N LEU A 179 10.20 6.40 -5.69
CA LEU A 179 9.74 7.10 -6.89
C LEU A 179 10.95 7.57 -7.73
N LEU A 180 10.98 7.16 -8.99
CA LEU A 180 12.00 7.55 -9.97
C LEU A 180 11.50 8.66 -10.90
N ALA A 181 10.26 8.51 -11.40
CA ALA A 181 9.64 9.46 -12.32
C ALA A 181 8.12 9.41 -12.21
N SER A 182 7.46 10.47 -12.66
CA SER A 182 6.01 10.49 -12.81
C SER A 182 5.60 11.44 -13.93
N GLY A 183 4.40 11.27 -14.45
CA GLY A 183 3.85 12.12 -15.49
C GLY A 183 2.32 12.16 -15.47
N THR A 184 1.78 13.16 -16.17
CA THR A 184 0.35 13.27 -16.48
C THR A 184 0.17 13.00 -17.97
N GLY A 185 -0.94 12.36 -18.34
CA GLY A 185 -1.21 12.00 -19.73
C GLY A 185 -0.22 10.96 -20.29
N ASN A 186 -0.01 11.07 -21.61
CA ASN A 186 1.00 10.30 -22.34
C ASN A 186 2.42 10.68 -21.89
N GLY A 187 3.38 9.78 -22.05
CA GLY A 187 4.77 10.07 -21.72
C GLY A 187 5.71 8.91 -21.95
N SER A 188 6.91 9.02 -21.39
CA SER A 188 7.90 7.95 -21.38
C SER A 188 8.63 7.92 -20.05
N ALA A 189 8.98 6.72 -19.58
CA ALA A 189 9.75 6.52 -18.36
C ALA A 189 10.94 5.61 -18.65
N HIS A 190 12.10 5.90 -18.08
CA HIS A 190 13.32 5.11 -18.24
C HIS A 190 13.79 4.55 -16.90
N VAL A 191 14.26 3.30 -16.90
CA VAL A 191 14.88 2.68 -15.74
C VAL A 191 16.06 1.81 -16.14
N GLU A 192 17.16 1.93 -15.39
CA GLU A 192 18.40 1.20 -15.67
C GLU A 192 18.33 -0.27 -15.18
N ALA A 193 17.65 -0.49 -14.06
CA ALA A 193 17.63 -1.78 -13.37
C ALA A 193 16.31 -2.55 -13.58
N MET A 194 16.42 -3.89 -13.55
CA MET A 194 15.25 -4.78 -13.53
C MET A 194 14.48 -4.70 -12.21
N GLY A 195 13.22 -5.13 -12.22
CA GLY A 195 12.41 -5.24 -11.01
C GLY A 195 11.68 -3.97 -10.60
N ALA A 196 11.80 -2.91 -11.39
CA ALA A 196 11.05 -1.67 -11.26
C ALA A 196 9.54 -1.88 -11.43
N TYR A 197 8.75 -0.94 -10.90
CA TYR A 197 7.29 -0.97 -10.96
C TYR A 197 6.74 0.28 -11.64
N LEU A 198 5.81 0.08 -12.55
CA LEU A 198 5.03 1.13 -13.19
C LEU A 198 3.60 1.09 -12.66
N LEU A 199 3.12 2.21 -12.15
CA LEU A 199 1.74 2.42 -11.73
C LEU A 199 1.04 3.33 -12.75
N LEU A 200 -0.10 2.88 -13.24
CA LEU A 200 -0.84 3.51 -14.34
C LEU A 200 -2.23 3.93 -13.88
N TYR A 201 -2.64 5.12 -14.28
CA TYR A 201 -3.96 5.67 -14.00
C TYR A 201 -4.70 5.91 -15.31
N GLY A 202 -6.01 5.69 -15.31
CA GLY A 202 -6.88 5.99 -16.44
C GLY A 202 -8.35 6.00 -16.01
N ALA A 203 -9.24 6.38 -16.93
CA ALA A 203 -10.67 6.30 -16.67
C ALA A 203 -11.12 4.82 -16.54
N PRO A 204 -12.20 4.53 -15.82
CA PRO A 204 -12.79 3.18 -15.81
C PRO A 204 -13.03 2.65 -17.22
N ASN A 205 -12.64 1.40 -17.46
CA ASN A 205 -12.71 0.71 -18.76
C ASN A 205 -11.81 1.32 -19.86
N ALA A 206 -10.89 2.22 -19.54
CA ALA A 206 -9.90 2.72 -20.49
C ALA A 206 -8.84 1.64 -20.80
N ALA A 207 -8.24 1.75 -21.98
CA ALA A 207 -7.05 0.97 -22.35
C ALA A 207 -5.84 1.90 -22.47
N ILE A 208 -4.74 1.52 -21.84
CA ILE A 208 -3.45 2.22 -21.88
C ILE A 208 -2.50 1.36 -22.71
N THR A 209 -1.91 1.96 -23.74
CA THR A 209 -0.89 1.31 -24.57
C THR A 209 0.49 1.60 -24.00
N LEU A 210 1.29 0.54 -23.87
CA LEU A 210 2.67 0.58 -23.39
C LEU A 210 3.58 -0.06 -24.43
N THR A 211 4.78 0.50 -24.61
CA THR A 211 5.83 -0.15 -25.40
C THR A 211 7.11 -0.15 -24.58
N LEU A 212 7.59 -1.34 -24.17
CA LEU A 212 8.86 -1.50 -23.45
C LEU A 212 10.00 -1.80 -24.43
N ALA A 213 10.91 -0.84 -24.60
CA ALA A 213 12.17 -1.03 -25.30
C ALA A 213 13.27 -1.33 -24.27
N ALA A 214 13.82 -2.55 -24.29
CA ALA A 214 14.88 -2.96 -23.37
C ALA A 214 16.16 -2.12 -23.58
N ALA A 215 16.88 -1.86 -22.49
CA ALA A 215 18.23 -1.28 -22.57
C ALA A 215 19.15 -2.23 -23.36
N LYS A 216 20.05 -1.65 -24.18
CA LYS A 216 21.06 -2.40 -24.93
C LYS A 216 22.24 -2.76 -24.05
#